data_AF-A0A7W4QE88-F1
#
_entry.id   AF-A0A7W4QE88-F1
#
_cell.length_a   1.000
_cell.length_b   1.000
_cell.length_c   1.000
_cell.angle_alpha   90.00
_cell.angle_beta   90.00
_cell.angle_gamma   90.00
#
_symmetry.space_group_name_H-M   'P 1'
#
loop_
_entity.id
_entity.type
_entity.pdbx_description
1 polymer ?
#
loop_
_entity_poly.entity_id
_entity_poly.type
_entity_poly.pdbx_seq_one_letter_code
_entity_poly.pdbx_strand_id
1 'polypeptide(L)'
;MKTSIIILTYNELELTKKCLASIERYTDKDKIELIIVDNGSSDGTREYISNLPDVKVILNEKNLGFAKGCNQGIEAAGGENLLFLNNDTMVTKNWLTSMLRVLYHSEKAGMVGPVSNYVSGAQMIHDAYQSLDELESFAEAYCAREKHHTKRVLRLVGFCLLVKKSVIEDTGPFDEQFGYGSFEDDDLCLRALQKGYSLHIALDAFVHHHGHATFTANQDININQLYSENRQRFTEKWGTDFTYFTHPRPEIAELVPREAKRILDVGCGAGATGLELQNRQPCELYGIELHPLAAQAAKGHYEAVLQEDVEKVKLPYPEGFFDCIIFADILEHLKDPWRVIETYSSYLSPAGSIVCSIPNISHAEALFPLLLGDWTYRDAGILDRTHLRFFTPQTVRTLFPEETFDVKKQSYTYVHVDERVQLFLQEITRMAQSMQFPVTQLPEQSRIYQILLRVEKTR
;
A
#
# COMPACT_ATOMS: atom_id res chain seq x y z
N MET A 1 -20.07 20.56 -12.08
CA MET A 1 -19.74 19.49 -11.12
C MET A 1 -19.65 20.10 -9.75
N LYS A 2 -20.56 19.72 -8.87
CA LYS A 2 -20.66 20.09 -7.48
C LYS A 2 -20.08 18.97 -6.61
N THR A 3 -19.38 19.31 -5.55
CA THR A 3 -18.85 18.34 -4.58
C THR A 3 -19.60 18.46 -3.26
N SER A 4 -20.17 17.35 -2.78
CA SER A 4 -20.75 17.26 -1.45
C SER A 4 -19.66 16.96 -0.44
N ILE A 5 -19.26 17.96 0.34
CA ILE A 5 -18.32 17.80 1.45
C ILE A 5 -19.11 17.27 2.65
N ILE A 6 -18.78 16.06 3.07
CA ILE A 6 -19.40 15.34 4.19
C ILE A 6 -18.40 15.34 5.35
N ILE A 7 -18.75 16.02 6.43
CA ILE A 7 -17.96 16.09 7.66
C ILE A 7 -18.72 15.39 8.78
N LEU A 8 -18.08 14.39 9.38
CA LEU A 8 -18.59 13.76 10.59
C LEU A 8 -17.94 14.42 11.81
N THR A 9 -18.74 14.88 12.77
CA THR A 9 -18.27 15.51 14.00
C THR A 9 -18.61 14.66 15.22
N TYR A 10 -17.69 14.61 16.17
CA TYR A 10 -17.93 14.10 17.52
C TYR A 10 -16.99 14.84 18.49
N ASN A 11 -17.55 15.83 19.18
CA ASN A 11 -16.82 16.84 19.94
C ASN A 11 -15.78 17.59 19.08
N GLU A 12 -14.77 18.19 19.74
CA GLU A 12 -13.70 18.97 19.13
C GLU A 12 -14.21 20.24 18.41
N LEU A 13 -15.01 21.05 19.11
CA LEU A 13 -15.59 22.30 18.60
C LEU A 13 -14.54 23.21 17.95
N GLU A 14 -13.40 23.41 18.60
CA GLU A 14 -12.36 24.33 18.10
C GLU A 14 -11.66 23.81 16.84
N LEU A 15 -11.47 22.49 16.71
CA LEU A 15 -10.95 21.90 15.48
C LEU A 15 -11.99 21.97 14.36
N THR A 16 -13.26 21.69 14.68
CA THR A 16 -14.37 21.83 13.74
C THR A 16 -14.46 23.24 13.17
N LYS A 17 -14.34 24.27 14.01
CA LYS A 17 -14.27 25.68 13.57
C LYS A 17 -13.10 25.94 12.62
N LYS A 18 -11.90 25.44 12.95
CA LYS A 18 -10.71 25.60 12.09
C LYS A 18 -10.87 24.89 10.74
N CYS A 19 -11.44 23.68 10.73
CA CYS A 19 -11.74 22.94 9.52
C CYS A 19 -12.68 23.74 8.61
N LEU A 20 -13.82 24.17 9.14
CA LEU A 20 -14.80 24.95 8.38
C LEU A 20 -14.26 26.29 7.88
N ALA A 21 -13.49 27.01 8.71
CA ALA A 21 -12.83 28.25 8.30
C ALA A 21 -11.82 28.02 7.16
N SER A 22 -11.09 26.91 7.18
CA SER A 22 -10.15 26.57 6.10
C SER A 22 -10.87 26.22 4.79
N ILE A 23 -12.02 25.54 4.85
CA ILE A 23 -12.86 25.26 3.68
C ILE A 23 -13.39 26.56 3.09
N GLU A 24 -13.95 27.44 3.91
CA GLU A 24 -14.45 28.75 3.48
C GLU A 24 -13.36 29.60 2.82
N ARG A 25 -12.13 29.54 3.35
CA ARG A 25 -11.00 30.31 2.82
C ARG A 25 -10.49 29.80 1.47
N TYR A 26 -10.44 28.48 1.27
CA TYR A 26 -9.74 27.88 0.12
C TYR A 26 -10.66 27.18 -0.89
N THR A 27 -11.97 27.26 -0.70
CA THR A 27 -12.94 26.57 -1.55
C THR A 27 -14.03 27.51 -2.03
N ASP A 28 -14.34 27.40 -3.32
CA ASP A 28 -15.41 28.14 -3.97
C ASP A 28 -16.78 27.58 -3.55
N LYS A 29 -17.56 28.38 -2.80
CA LYS A 29 -18.85 27.96 -2.22
C LYS A 29 -19.87 27.54 -3.28
N ASP A 30 -19.81 28.10 -4.48
CA ASP A 30 -20.74 27.77 -5.57
C ASP A 30 -20.49 26.36 -6.15
N LYS A 31 -19.32 25.79 -5.89
CA LYS A 31 -18.91 24.46 -6.37
C LYS A 31 -19.09 23.35 -5.34
N ILE A 32 -19.54 23.68 -4.14
CA ILE A 32 -19.71 22.70 -3.07
C ILE A 32 -21.09 22.77 -2.45
N GLU A 33 -21.47 21.70 -1.77
CA GLU A 33 -22.43 21.77 -0.66
C GLU A 33 -21.77 21.16 0.56
N LEU A 34 -22.13 21.68 1.73
CA LEU A 34 -21.59 21.20 2.99
C LEU A 34 -22.66 20.43 3.75
N ILE A 35 -22.30 19.22 4.18
CA ILE A 35 -23.13 18.30 4.95
C ILE A 35 -22.35 17.95 6.21
N ILE A 36 -22.90 18.33 7.37
CA ILE A 36 -22.29 18.03 8.66
C ILE A 36 -23.19 17.05 9.40
N VAL A 37 -22.64 15.90 9.76
CA VAL A 37 -23.30 14.88 10.56
C VAL A 37 -22.67 14.90 11.95
N ASP A 38 -23.45 15.16 12.98
CA ASP A 38 -22.99 15.17 14.37
C ASP A 38 -23.38 13.89 15.08
N ASN A 39 -22.38 13.19 15.63
CA ASN A 39 -22.52 11.92 16.32
C ASN A 39 -22.86 12.08 17.81
N GLY A 40 -23.65 13.10 18.16
CA GLY A 40 -24.09 13.34 19.54
C GLY A 40 -23.03 14.06 20.38
N SER A 41 -22.43 15.13 19.84
CA SER A 41 -21.45 15.94 20.55
C SER A 41 -22.04 16.63 21.78
N SER A 42 -21.23 16.79 22.83
CA SER A 42 -21.62 17.40 24.11
C SER A 42 -20.78 18.61 24.51
N ASP A 43 -19.83 19.03 23.67
CA ASP A 43 -18.87 20.11 23.92
C ASP A 43 -19.26 21.48 23.30
N GLY A 44 -20.50 21.60 22.81
CA GLY A 44 -21.00 22.78 22.10
C GLY A 44 -20.89 22.70 20.58
N THR A 45 -20.24 21.68 20.00
CA THR A 45 -20.19 21.45 18.54
C THR A 45 -21.57 21.43 17.92
N ARG A 46 -22.51 20.71 18.54
CA ARG A 46 -23.90 20.60 18.08
C ARG A 46 -24.62 21.94 17.97
N GLU A 47 -24.48 22.81 18.97
CA GLU A 47 -25.10 24.13 18.97
C GLU A 47 -24.48 25.03 17.91
N TYR A 48 -23.15 25.00 17.78
CA TYR A 48 -22.43 25.78 16.79
C TYR A 48 -22.85 25.42 15.35
N ILE A 49 -22.83 24.14 14.98
CA ILE A 49 -23.14 23.72 13.61
C ILE A 49 -24.61 23.94 13.24
N SER A 50 -25.53 23.86 14.21
CA SER A 50 -26.96 24.08 13.98
C SER A 50 -27.29 25.52 13.58
N ASN A 51 -26.40 26.46 13.91
CA ASN A 51 -26.56 27.88 13.60
C ASN A 51 -25.79 28.32 12.33
N LEU A 52 -25.13 27.40 11.63
CA LEU A 52 -24.41 27.72 10.40
C LEU A 52 -25.37 27.94 9.22
N PRO A 53 -25.20 29.02 8.43
CA PRO A 53 -25.99 29.22 7.22
C PRO A 53 -25.50 28.29 6.10
N ASP A 54 -26.41 27.91 5.20
CA ASP A 54 -26.10 27.16 3.96
C ASP A 54 -25.41 25.80 4.16
N VAL A 55 -25.67 25.15 5.31
CA VAL A 55 -25.18 23.81 5.65
C VAL A 55 -26.35 22.86 5.89
N LYS A 56 -26.25 21.63 5.37
CA LYS A 56 -27.15 20.53 5.74
C LYS A 56 -26.62 19.88 7.01
N VAL A 57 -27.40 19.94 8.09
CA VAL A 57 -27.00 19.39 9.39
C VAL A 57 -27.85 18.17 9.75
N ILE A 58 -27.20 17.08 10.15
CA ILE A 58 -27.83 15.87 10.67
C ILE A 58 -27.34 15.66 12.10
N LEU A 59 -28.26 15.59 13.07
CA LEU A 59 -27.91 15.49 14.50
C LEU A 59 -28.33 14.14 15.06
N ASN A 60 -27.37 13.26 15.31
CA ASN A 60 -27.62 12.00 16.00
C ASN A 60 -27.76 12.22 17.52
N GLU A 61 -28.48 11.32 18.19
CA GLU A 61 -28.62 11.36 19.66
C GLU A 61 -27.40 10.78 20.39
N LYS A 62 -26.67 9.90 19.73
CA LYS A 62 -25.50 9.19 20.26
C LYS A 62 -24.49 8.92 19.14
N ASN A 63 -23.28 8.52 19.52
CA ASN A 63 -22.25 8.14 18.56
C ASN A 63 -22.65 6.86 17.83
N LEU A 64 -22.89 6.96 16.52
CA LEU A 64 -23.28 5.84 15.66
C LEU A 64 -22.09 5.22 14.90
N GLY A 65 -20.88 5.73 15.12
CA GLY A 65 -19.69 5.32 14.42
C GLY A 65 -19.44 6.07 13.11
N PHE A 66 -18.27 5.83 12.52
CA PHE A 66 -17.78 6.57 11.36
C PHE A 66 -18.57 6.24 10.10
N ALA A 67 -18.60 4.94 9.74
CA ALA A 67 -19.25 4.47 8.52
C ALA A 67 -20.72 4.90 8.45
N LYS A 68 -21.48 4.71 9.53
CA LYS A 68 -22.89 5.09 9.59
C LYS A 68 -23.11 6.59 9.46
N GLY A 69 -22.30 7.40 10.14
CA GLY A 69 -22.36 8.85 10.04
C GLY A 69 -22.06 9.35 8.62
N CYS A 70 -21.01 8.80 7.99
CA CYS A 70 -20.70 9.10 6.59
C CYS A 70 -21.83 8.67 5.65
N ASN A 71 -22.46 7.51 5.86
CA ASN A 71 -23.57 7.02 5.05
C ASN A 71 -24.80 7.94 5.11
N GLN A 72 -25.15 8.47 6.28
CA GLN A 72 -26.19 9.50 6.40
C GLN A 72 -25.84 10.74 5.57
N GLY A 73 -24.57 11.13 5.54
CA GLY A 73 -24.07 12.19 4.67
C GLY A 73 -24.21 11.88 3.17
N ILE A 74 -23.93 10.64 2.76
CA ILE A 74 -24.10 10.17 1.38
C ILE A 74 -25.58 10.28 0.95
N GLU A 75 -26.51 9.87 1.80
CA GLU A 75 -27.95 9.95 1.52
C GLU A 75 -28.43 11.40 1.34
N ALA A 76 -27.86 12.34 2.09
CA ALA A 76 -28.18 13.77 1.99
C ALA A 76 -27.48 14.49 0.82
N ALA A 77 -26.52 13.83 0.15
CA ALA A 77 -25.67 14.41 -0.88
C ALA A 77 -26.34 14.46 -2.26
N GLY A 78 -26.36 15.65 -2.85
CA GLY A 78 -26.84 15.96 -4.19
C GLY A 78 -25.76 16.26 -5.23
N GLY A 79 -24.48 16.37 -4.84
CA GLY A 79 -23.36 16.58 -5.76
C GLY A 79 -22.97 15.34 -6.56
N GLU A 80 -22.29 15.53 -7.70
CA GLU A 80 -21.76 14.43 -8.51
C GLU A 80 -20.49 13.80 -7.88
N ASN A 81 -19.85 14.53 -6.98
CA ASN A 81 -18.70 14.05 -6.20
C ASN A 81 -19.02 14.08 -4.72
N LEU A 82 -18.52 13.10 -3.99
CA LEU A 82 -18.60 13.01 -2.54
C LEU A 82 -17.20 13.18 -1.99
N LEU A 83 -17.04 14.00 -0.96
CA LEU A 83 -15.79 14.19 -0.27
C LEU A 83 -15.98 13.98 1.22
N PHE A 84 -15.39 12.93 1.76
CA PHE A 84 -15.35 12.68 3.19
C PHE A 84 -14.16 13.42 3.79
N LEU A 85 -14.40 14.21 4.84
CA LEU A 85 -13.36 15.02 5.48
C LEU A 85 -13.52 14.97 6.99
N ASN A 86 -12.46 14.61 7.70
CA ASN A 86 -12.45 14.63 9.16
C ASN A 86 -12.52 16.08 9.70
N ASN A 87 -13.19 16.26 10.84
CA ASN A 87 -13.36 17.58 11.45
C ASN A 87 -12.07 18.15 12.09
N ASP A 88 -11.03 17.32 12.25
CA ASP A 88 -9.71 17.69 12.75
C ASP A 88 -8.68 17.97 11.65
N THR A 89 -9.16 18.39 10.48
CA THR A 89 -8.31 18.75 9.33
C THR A 89 -8.30 20.26 9.06
N MET A 90 -7.27 20.73 8.36
CA MET A 90 -7.25 22.07 7.78
C MET A 90 -6.82 21.96 6.32
N VAL A 91 -7.71 22.34 5.41
CA VAL A 91 -7.44 22.30 3.97
C VAL A 91 -6.60 23.50 3.54
N THR A 92 -5.83 23.34 2.47
CA THR A 92 -4.96 24.40 1.95
C THR A 92 -5.32 24.80 0.52
N LYS A 93 -4.68 25.85 0.02
CA LYS A 93 -4.95 26.41 -1.32
C LYS A 93 -4.90 25.33 -2.40
N ASN A 94 -5.91 25.34 -3.28
CA ASN A 94 -6.08 24.42 -4.41
C ASN A 94 -6.36 22.95 -4.07
N TRP A 95 -6.47 22.55 -2.80
CA TRP A 95 -6.65 21.14 -2.39
C TRP A 95 -7.72 20.40 -3.23
N LEU A 96 -8.95 20.92 -3.27
CA LEU A 96 -10.07 20.28 -3.96
C LEU A 96 -9.91 20.32 -5.49
N THR A 97 -9.42 21.44 -6.04
CA THR A 97 -9.18 21.58 -7.48
C THR A 97 -8.14 20.57 -7.97
N SER A 98 -7.05 20.39 -7.23
CA SER A 98 -6.01 19.39 -7.52
C SER A 98 -6.56 17.96 -7.47
N MET A 99 -7.35 17.64 -6.44
CA MET A 99 -7.96 16.30 -6.35
C MET A 99 -9.00 16.04 -7.44
N LEU A 100 -9.85 17.02 -7.77
CA LEU A 100 -10.81 16.91 -8.87
C LEU A 100 -10.11 16.72 -10.23
N ARG A 101 -9.01 17.43 -10.47
CA ARG A 101 -8.18 17.24 -11.68
C ARG A 101 -7.74 15.78 -11.79
N VAL A 102 -7.29 15.18 -10.68
CA VAL A 102 -6.89 13.77 -10.66
C VAL A 102 -8.09 12.85 -10.84
N LEU A 103 -9.20 13.09 -10.14
CA LEU A 103 -10.39 12.24 -10.21
C LEU A 103 -10.97 12.12 -11.63
N TYR A 104 -10.84 13.17 -12.44
CA TYR A 104 -11.35 13.24 -13.80
C TYR A 104 -10.28 13.08 -14.89
N HIS A 105 -9.03 12.75 -14.56
CA HIS A 105 -8.00 12.51 -15.57
C HIS A 105 -8.24 11.21 -16.37
N SER A 106 -9.07 10.30 -15.85
CA SER A 106 -9.42 9.01 -16.46
C SER A 106 -10.79 8.55 -15.96
N GLU A 107 -11.49 7.78 -16.79
CA GLU A 107 -12.74 7.12 -16.39
C GLU A 107 -12.50 6.10 -15.27
N LYS A 108 -11.34 5.43 -15.28
CA LYS A 108 -10.96 4.46 -14.24
C LYS A 108 -10.67 5.11 -12.89
N ALA A 109 -10.26 6.39 -12.85
CA ALA A 109 -9.97 7.08 -11.59
C ALA A 109 -11.26 7.22 -10.76
N GLY A 110 -11.37 6.41 -9.70
CA GLY A 110 -12.58 6.31 -8.90
C GLY A 110 -12.51 7.09 -7.59
N MET A 111 -11.33 7.14 -6.98
CA MET A 111 -11.10 7.73 -5.66
C MET A 111 -9.76 8.47 -5.61
N VAL A 112 -9.72 9.61 -4.91
CA VAL A 112 -8.54 10.45 -4.75
C VAL A 112 -8.39 10.92 -3.31
N GLY A 113 -7.19 10.83 -2.76
CA GLY A 113 -6.81 11.47 -1.49
C GLY A 113 -5.69 12.51 -1.67
N PRO A 114 -5.52 13.44 -0.74
CA PRO A 114 -4.38 14.35 -0.70
C PRO A 114 -3.21 13.73 0.07
N VAL A 115 -2.05 14.38 0.00
CA VAL A 115 -0.99 14.16 1.00
C VAL A 115 -1.29 14.88 2.31
N SER A 116 -0.71 14.41 3.42
CA SER A 116 -0.89 14.97 4.76
C SER A 116 0.34 14.79 5.63
N ASN A 117 0.51 15.66 6.64
CA ASN A 117 1.55 15.56 7.66
C ASN A 117 1.36 14.34 8.59
N TYR A 118 0.14 13.84 8.73
CA TYR A 118 -0.16 12.79 9.71
C TYR A 118 -1.26 11.85 9.22
N VAL A 119 -0.85 10.70 8.68
CA VAL A 119 -1.75 9.65 8.18
C VAL A 119 -0.95 8.36 7.99
N SER A 120 -1.57 7.18 8.05
CA SER A 120 -0.87 5.94 7.70
C SER A 120 -0.68 5.78 6.18
N GLY A 121 0.39 5.10 5.78
CA GLY A 121 0.63 4.73 4.39
C GLY A 121 1.09 5.88 3.49
N ALA A 122 0.87 5.72 2.18
CA ALA A 122 1.52 6.52 1.14
C ALA A 122 1.07 8.00 1.07
N GLN A 123 0.00 8.38 1.79
CA GLN A 123 -0.44 9.78 1.87
C GLN A 123 0.41 10.61 2.86
N MET A 124 1.21 9.96 3.72
CA MET A 124 2.04 10.65 4.69
C MET A 124 3.24 11.32 4.03
N ILE A 125 3.51 12.57 4.40
CA ILE A 125 4.79 13.21 4.15
C ILE A 125 5.52 13.43 5.46
N HIS A 126 6.82 13.12 5.47
CA HIS A 126 7.69 13.35 6.62
C HIS A 126 8.25 14.77 6.60
N ASP A 127 8.61 15.29 7.78
CA ASP A 127 9.32 16.56 7.96
C ASP A 127 8.65 17.77 7.30
N ALA A 128 7.32 17.89 7.44
CA ALA A 128 6.55 18.96 6.81
C ALA A 128 6.91 20.35 7.38
N TYR A 129 6.47 20.65 8.61
CA TYR A 129 6.68 21.94 9.26
C TYR A 129 6.64 21.77 10.79
N GLN A 130 7.14 22.76 11.54
CA GLN A 130 7.25 22.68 13.00
C GLN A 130 6.09 23.36 13.74
N SER A 131 5.44 24.35 13.11
CA SER A 131 4.35 25.10 13.70
C SER A 131 3.21 25.37 12.71
N LEU A 132 1.98 25.52 13.19
CA LEU A 132 0.82 25.78 12.32
C LEU A 132 0.92 27.11 11.55
N ASP A 133 1.73 28.07 12.03
CA ASP A 133 1.97 29.34 11.33
C ASP A 133 2.74 29.14 10.01
N GLU A 134 3.46 28.03 9.86
CA GLU A 134 4.20 27.65 8.65
C GLU A 134 3.34 26.86 7.64
N LEU A 135 2.13 26.42 8.02
CA LEU A 135 1.31 25.53 7.20
C LEU A 135 1.08 26.08 5.79
N GLU A 136 0.69 27.35 5.66
CA GLU A 136 0.34 27.94 4.37
C GLU A 136 1.55 28.05 3.44
N SER A 137 2.69 28.54 3.94
CA SER A 137 3.92 28.69 3.15
C SER A 137 4.51 27.34 2.77
N PHE A 138 4.47 26.37 3.69
CA PHE A 138 4.88 24.99 3.41
C PHE A 138 4.02 24.37 2.31
N ALA A 139 2.69 24.40 2.46
CA ALA A 139 1.78 23.76 1.53
C ALA A 139 1.90 24.37 0.12
N GLU A 140 2.07 25.70 0.01
CA GLU A 140 2.28 26.36 -1.27
C GLU A 140 3.60 25.93 -1.93
N ALA A 141 4.71 25.89 -1.19
CA ALA A 141 6.00 25.44 -1.70
C ALA A 141 6.00 23.95 -2.10
N TYR A 142 5.41 23.08 -1.27
CA TYR A 142 5.30 21.65 -1.53
C TYR A 142 4.44 21.39 -2.78
N CYS A 143 3.22 21.93 -2.83
CA CYS A 143 2.30 21.69 -3.94
C CYS A 143 2.79 22.31 -5.24
N ALA A 144 3.57 23.40 -5.19
CA ALA A 144 4.21 23.96 -6.38
C ALA A 144 5.28 23.02 -6.97
N ARG A 145 6.03 22.30 -6.12
CA ARG A 145 7.03 21.31 -6.56
C ARG A 145 6.38 20.06 -7.15
N GLU A 146 5.31 19.59 -6.54
CA GLU A 146 4.58 18.39 -6.98
C GLU A 146 3.46 18.69 -7.99
N LYS A 147 3.47 19.87 -8.59
CA LYS A 147 2.40 20.36 -9.45
C LYS A 147 2.08 19.34 -10.54
N HIS A 148 0.81 18.96 -10.59
CA HIS A 148 0.22 17.98 -11.50
C HIS A 148 0.66 16.52 -11.31
N HIS A 149 1.59 16.23 -10.41
CA HIS A 149 1.98 14.86 -10.11
C HIS A 149 0.86 14.12 -9.35
N THR A 150 0.83 12.81 -9.56
CA THR A 150 -0.10 11.90 -8.90
C THR A 150 0.58 10.57 -8.67
N LYS A 151 0.15 9.85 -7.63
CA LYS A 151 0.63 8.50 -7.31
C LYS A 151 -0.55 7.53 -7.30
N ARG A 152 -0.49 6.45 -8.08
CA ARG A 152 -1.45 5.34 -8.00
C ARG A 152 -1.17 4.52 -6.74
N VAL A 153 -2.22 4.12 -6.03
CA VAL A 153 -2.13 3.36 -4.78
C VAL A 153 -3.22 2.29 -4.69
N LEU A 154 -3.05 1.36 -3.75
CA LEU A 154 -4.07 0.33 -3.43
C LEU A 154 -4.95 0.72 -2.23
N ARG A 155 -4.54 1.74 -1.48
CA ARG A 155 -5.19 2.16 -0.25
C ARG A 155 -5.15 3.68 -0.13
N LEU A 156 -6.29 4.26 0.21
CA LEU A 156 -6.46 5.64 0.64
C LEU A 156 -7.10 5.64 2.03
N VAL A 157 -6.62 6.50 2.91
CA VAL A 157 -7.17 6.67 4.27
C VAL A 157 -8.25 7.75 4.25
N GLY A 158 -9.38 7.46 4.90
CA GLY A 158 -10.61 8.24 4.88
C GLY A 158 -10.59 9.61 5.56
N PHE A 159 -9.43 10.14 6.00
CA PHE A 159 -9.36 11.46 6.64
C PHE A 159 -9.72 12.61 5.70
N CYS A 160 -9.41 12.43 4.41
CA CYS A 160 -9.81 13.28 3.30
C CYS A 160 -9.86 12.42 2.04
N LEU A 161 -11.06 12.08 1.59
CA LEU A 161 -11.28 11.13 0.49
C LEU A 161 -12.34 11.66 -0.47
N LEU A 162 -11.93 11.93 -1.70
CA LEU A 162 -12.79 12.32 -2.81
C LEU A 162 -13.17 11.09 -3.64
N VAL A 163 -14.46 10.93 -3.94
CA VAL A 163 -14.98 9.82 -4.73
C VAL A 163 -16.10 10.30 -5.66
N LYS A 164 -16.18 9.73 -6.87
CA LYS A 164 -17.34 9.98 -7.75
C LYS A 164 -18.57 9.34 -7.10
N LYS A 165 -19.72 10.03 -7.11
CA LYS A 165 -20.96 9.46 -6.56
C LYS A 165 -21.34 8.13 -7.26
N SER A 166 -21.10 8.04 -8.56
CA SER A 166 -21.31 6.82 -9.35
C SER A 166 -20.45 5.62 -8.88
N VAL A 167 -19.27 5.88 -8.30
CA VAL A 167 -18.43 4.81 -7.75
C VAL A 167 -19.06 4.26 -6.47
N ILE A 168 -19.57 5.12 -5.58
CA ILE A 168 -20.31 4.68 -4.39
C ILE A 168 -21.60 3.94 -4.75
N GLU A 169 -22.30 4.36 -5.82
CA GLU A 169 -23.48 3.67 -6.31
C GLU A 169 -23.17 2.25 -6.85
N ASP A 170 -21.98 2.04 -7.42
CA ASP A 170 -21.54 0.75 -7.96
C ASP A 170 -20.87 -0.17 -6.91
N THR A 171 -20.09 0.40 -5.99
CA THR A 171 -19.38 -0.36 -4.95
C THR A 171 -20.19 -0.55 -3.68
N GLY A 172 -21.20 0.29 -3.44
CA GLY A 172 -21.91 0.43 -2.18
C GLY A 172 -21.27 1.46 -1.24
N PRO A 173 -22.01 1.95 -0.22
CA PRO A 173 -21.51 2.93 0.74
C PRO A 173 -20.46 2.32 1.70
N PHE A 174 -20.07 3.02 2.76
CA PHE A 174 -19.20 2.42 3.78
C PHE A 174 -19.93 1.27 4.48
N ASP A 175 -19.18 0.20 4.78
CA ASP A 175 -19.72 -0.94 5.49
C ASP A 175 -19.82 -0.65 6.99
N GLU A 176 -21.04 -0.61 7.50
CA GLU A 176 -21.31 -0.22 8.89
C GLU A 176 -20.78 -1.23 9.93
N GLN A 177 -20.37 -2.44 9.51
CA GLN A 177 -19.80 -3.43 10.42
C GLN A 177 -18.49 -3.00 11.09
N PHE A 178 -17.78 -2.01 10.53
CA PHE A 178 -16.56 -1.45 11.11
C PHE A 178 -16.82 -0.43 12.23
N GLY A 179 -18.09 -0.13 12.54
CA GLY A 179 -18.48 0.62 13.74
C GLY A 179 -17.82 2.00 13.83
N TYR A 180 -16.98 2.20 14.85
CA TYR A 180 -16.37 3.49 15.19
C TYR A 180 -15.21 3.92 14.28
N GLY A 181 -14.81 3.10 13.31
CA GLY A 181 -13.78 3.40 12.30
C GLY A 181 -12.60 2.43 12.33
N SER A 182 -11.63 2.64 11.44
CA SER A 182 -10.60 1.67 11.04
C SER A 182 -11.15 0.53 10.15
N PHE A 183 -10.53 0.35 8.98
CA PHE A 183 -10.85 -0.64 7.93
C PHE A 183 -12.07 -0.37 7.04
N GLU A 184 -12.93 0.61 7.34
CA GLU A 184 -14.02 0.99 6.44
C GLU A 184 -13.51 1.61 5.13
N ASP A 185 -12.40 2.34 5.18
CA ASP A 185 -11.74 2.93 4.03
C ASP A 185 -10.94 1.88 3.24
N ASP A 186 -10.24 0.97 3.93
CA ASP A 186 -9.59 -0.21 3.35
C ASP A 186 -10.61 -1.07 2.58
N ASP A 187 -11.77 -1.32 3.17
CA ASP A 187 -12.86 -2.08 2.54
C ASP A 187 -13.42 -1.39 1.29
N LEU A 188 -13.68 -0.08 1.38
CA LEU A 188 -14.15 0.69 0.23
C LEU A 188 -13.10 0.71 -0.89
N CYS A 189 -11.82 0.87 -0.56
CA CYS A 189 -10.71 0.81 -1.52
C CYS A 189 -10.67 -0.55 -2.21
N LEU A 190 -10.76 -1.66 -1.46
CA LEU A 190 -10.77 -3.00 -2.02
C LEU A 190 -11.97 -3.24 -2.94
N ARG A 191 -13.19 -2.85 -2.53
CA ARG A 191 -14.38 -2.94 -3.39
C ARG A 191 -14.23 -2.14 -4.67
N ALA A 192 -13.66 -0.94 -4.60
CA ALA A 192 -13.40 -0.13 -5.79
C ALA A 192 -12.38 -0.80 -6.73
N LEU A 193 -11.29 -1.35 -6.20
CA LEU A 193 -10.29 -2.09 -6.98
C LEU A 193 -10.90 -3.33 -7.65
N GLN A 194 -11.74 -4.08 -6.94
CA GLN A 194 -12.42 -5.26 -7.49
C GLN A 194 -13.34 -4.94 -8.68
N LYS A 195 -13.90 -3.73 -8.69
CA LYS A 195 -14.73 -3.18 -9.79
C LYS A 195 -13.90 -2.57 -10.92
N GLY A 196 -12.57 -2.54 -10.79
CA GLY A 196 -11.66 -2.02 -11.82
C GLY A 196 -11.40 -0.52 -11.75
N TYR A 197 -11.82 0.15 -10.67
CA TYR A 197 -11.44 1.54 -10.43
C TYR A 197 -9.99 1.65 -9.93
N SER A 198 -9.34 2.77 -10.25
CA SER A 198 -8.03 3.12 -9.73
C SER A 198 -8.12 4.18 -8.64
N LEU A 199 -7.20 4.08 -7.68
CA LEU A 199 -7.08 4.99 -6.54
C LEU A 199 -5.81 5.81 -6.70
N HIS A 200 -5.89 7.10 -6.38
CA HIS A 200 -4.81 8.04 -6.62
C HIS A 200 -4.58 8.97 -5.43
N ILE A 201 -3.32 9.35 -5.23
CA ILE A 201 -2.95 10.49 -4.40
C ILE A 201 -2.71 11.67 -5.33
N ALA A 202 -3.34 12.81 -5.06
CA ALA A 202 -2.99 14.08 -5.67
C ALA A 202 -1.80 14.67 -4.91
N LEU A 203 -0.60 14.59 -5.48
CA LEU A 203 0.62 15.03 -4.79
C LEU A 203 0.71 16.56 -4.70
N ASP A 204 -0.07 17.29 -5.50
CA ASP A 204 -0.25 18.74 -5.43
C ASP A 204 -1.49 19.17 -4.62
N ALA A 205 -1.98 18.31 -3.72
CA ALA A 205 -3.01 18.63 -2.74
C ALA A 205 -2.51 18.30 -1.34
N PHE A 206 -2.36 19.31 -0.48
CA PHE A 206 -1.97 19.12 0.91
C PHE A 206 -3.14 19.45 1.85
N VAL A 207 -3.41 18.56 2.80
CA VAL A 207 -4.38 18.77 3.88
C VAL A 207 -3.70 18.46 5.20
N HIS A 208 -3.70 19.43 6.12
CA HIS A 208 -3.22 19.20 7.47
C HIS A 208 -4.20 18.31 8.22
N HIS A 209 -3.68 17.34 8.98
CA HIS A 209 -4.45 16.51 9.89
C HIS A 209 -3.80 16.60 11.28
N HIS A 210 -4.60 16.95 12.29
CA HIS A 210 -4.12 17.04 13.68
C HIS A 210 -3.80 15.66 14.26
N GLY A 211 -4.53 14.63 13.84
CA GLY A 211 -4.26 13.24 14.17
C GLY A 211 -4.79 12.85 15.55
N HIS A 212 -5.54 11.75 15.61
CA HIS A 212 -6.11 11.16 16.83
C HIS A 212 -6.90 12.11 17.74
N ALA A 213 -7.26 13.34 17.33
CA ALA A 213 -8.00 14.26 18.19
C ALA A 213 -9.38 13.68 18.55
N THR A 214 -10.11 13.18 17.55
CA THR A 214 -11.43 12.56 17.72
C THR A 214 -11.38 11.22 18.47
N PHE A 215 -10.29 10.45 18.35
CA PHE A 215 -10.10 9.22 19.12
C PHE A 215 -9.64 9.49 20.56
N THR A 216 -8.85 10.54 20.78
CA THR A 216 -8.40 10.97 22.12
C THR A 216 -9.55 11.61 22.91
N ALA A 217 -10.47 12.29 22.22
CA ALA A 217 -11.73 12.78 22.79
C ALA A 217 -12.67 11.64 23.22
N ASN A 218 -12.51 10.45 22.64
CA ASN A 218 -13.23 9.23 23.02
C ASN A 218 -12.45 8.45 24.10
N GLN A 219 -12.48 8.93 25.34
CA GLN A 219 -11.78 8.30 26.47
C GLN A 219 -12.15 6.81 26.70
N ASP A 220 -13.31 6.37 26.18
CA ASP A 220 -13.82 5.00 26.31
C ASP A 220 -13.38 4.04 25.17
N ILE A 221 -12.72 4.51 24.11
CA ILE A 221 -12.32 3.68 22.96
C ILE A 221 -10.83 3.34 23.04
N ASN A 222 -10.52 2.05 23.25
CA ASN A 222 -9.16 1.54 23.08
C ASN A 222 -8.87 1.33 21.58
N ILE A 223 -8.09 2.25 21.00
CA ILE A 223 -7.76 2.26 19.55
C ILE A 223 -7.10 0.95 19.10
N ASN A 224 -6.17 0.39 19.90
CA ASN A 224 -5.49 -0.85 19.54
C ASN A 224 -6.46 -2.04 19.50
N GLN A 225 -7.39 -2.07 20.45
CA GLN A 225 -8.45 -3.08 20.48
C GLN A 225 -9.40 -2.91 19.28
N LEU A 226 -9.88 -1.70 19.02
CA LEU A 226 -10.74 -1.41 17.86
C LEU A 226 -10.07 -1.82 16.55
N TYR A 227 -8.79 -1.47 16.37
CA TYR A 227 -8.01 -1.85 15.19
C TYR A 227 -7.91 -3.37 15.06
N SER A 228 -7.60 -4.09 16.15
CA SER A 228 -7.52 -5.55 16.14
C SER A 228 -8.85 -6.21 15.80
N GLU A 229 -9.95 -5.74 16.39
CA GLU A 229 -11.29 -6.28 16.14
C GLU A 229 -11.73 -6.01 14.70
N ASN A 230 -11.50 -4.80 14.17
CA ASN A 230 -11.88 -4.47 12.81
C ASN A 230 -10.99 -5.12 11.76
N ARG A 231 -9.69 -5.36 12.06
CA ARG A 231 -8.83 -6.20 11.22
C ARG A 231 -9.36 -7.63 11.14
N GLN A 232 -9.86 -8.17 12.25
CA GLN A 232 -10.50 -9.49 12.26
C GLN A 232 -11.78 -9.49 11.42
N ARG A 233 -12.68 -8.52 11.61
CA ARG A 233 -13.92 -8.39 10.80
C ARG A 233 -13.60 -8.26 9.31
N PHE A 234 -12.59 -7.47 8.97
CA PHE A 234 -12.13 -7.31 7.59
C PHE A 234 -11.60 -8.65 7.02
N THR A 235 -10.79 -9.37 7.80
CA THR A 235 -10.27 -10.69 7.41
C THR A 235 -11.41 -11.70 7.22
N GLU A 236 -12.39 -11.71 8.12
CA GLU A 236 -13.57 -12.59 8.04
C GLU A 236 -14.43 -12.25 6.82
N LYS A 237 -14.67 -10.97 6.55
CA LYS A 237 -15.42 -10.50 5.37
C LYS A 237 -14.80 -10.99 4.06
N TRP A 238 -13.47 -10.88 3.94
CA TRP A 238 -12.75 -11.16 2.71
C TRP A 238 -12.17 -12.58 2.63
N GLY A 239 -12.31 -13.38 3.71
CA GLY A 239 -11.79 -14.74 3.82
C GLY A 239 -10.26 -14.83 3.93
N THR A 240 -9.58 -13.69 3.95
CA THR A 240 -8.13 -13.59 4.06
C THR A 240 -7.74 -12.19 4.53
N ASP A 241 -6.54 -12.08 5.06
CA ASP A 241 -5.96 -10.79 5.39
C ASP A 241 -5.41 -10.12 4.13
N PHE A 242 -6.26 -9.31 3.49
CA PHE A 242 -5.88 -8.66 2.24
C PHE A 242 -4.66 -7.74 2.37
N THR A 243 -4.35 -7.25 3.59
CA THR A 243 -3.20 -6.37 3.80
C THR A 243 -1.90 -7.03 3.36
N TYR A 244 -1.78 -8.35 3.50
CA TYR A 244 -0.64 -9.13 3.03
C TYR A 244 -0.31 -8.87 1.55
N PHE A 245 -1.33 -8.79 0.69
CA PHE A 245 -1.16 -8.62 -0.77
C PHE A 245 -0.90 -7.18 -1.22
N THR A 246 -0.90 -6.21 -0.30
CA THR A 246 -0.82 -4.78 -0.60
C THR A 246 0.53 -4.13 -0.28
N HIS A 247 1.50 -4.91 0.20
CA HIS A 247 2.81 -4.40 0.57
C HIS A 247 3.70 -4.19 -0.67
N PRO A 248 4.14 -2.95 -0.96
CA PRO A 248 5.07 -2.71 -2.05
C PRO A 248 6.47 -3.20 -1.69
N ARG A 249 7.23 -3.65 -2.70
CA ARG A 249 8.65 -4.05 -2.59
C ARG A 249 9.55 -3.03 -3.31
N PRO A 250 9.85 -1.87 -2.70
CA PRO A 250 10.63 -0.82 -3.35
C PRO A 250 12.04 -1.28 -3.75
N GLU A 251 12.64 -2.20 -3.00
CA GLU A 251 13.94 -2.80 -3.30
C GLU A 251 13.90 -3.67 -4.57
N ILE A 252 12.78 -4.36 -4.83
CA ILE A 252 12.55 -5.08 -6.09
C ILE A 252 12.33 -4.09 -7.22
N ALA A 253 11.48 -3.08 -7.00
CA ALA A 253 11.23 -2.05 -8.00
C ALA A 253 12.53 -1.36 -8.41
N GLU A 254 13.46 -1.08 -7.49
CA GLU A 254 14.77 -0.48 -7.76
C GLU A 254 15.62 -1.31 -8.74
N LEU A 255 15.56 -2.64 -8.65
CA LEU A 255 16.32 -3.54 -9.52
C LEU A 255 15.78 -3.57 -10.96
N VAL A 256 14.49 -3.35 -11.16
CA VAL A 256 13.88 -3.34 -12.49
C VAL A 256 14.48 -2.20 -13.34
N PRO A 257 14.92 -2.46 -14.59
CA PRO A 257 15.43 -1.42 -15.48
C PRO A 257 14.40 -0.31 -15.76
N ARG A 258 14.85 0.95 -15.90
CA ARG A 258 13.98 2.12 -16.10
C ARG A 258 13.34 2.14 -17.49
N GLU A 259 13.98 1.48 -18.44
CA GLU A 259 13.61 1.34 -19.84
C GLU A 259 12.66 0.16 -20.08
N ALA A 260 12.45 -0.73 -19.09
CA ALA A 260 11.54 -1.86 -19.22
C ALA A 260 10.09 -1.36 -19.37
N LYS A 261 9.44 -1.74 -20.46
CA LYS A 261 8.09 -1.29 -20.81
C LYS A 261 7.04 -2.35 -20.56
N ARG A 262 7.34 -3.62 -20.85
CA ARG A 262 6.43 -4.75 -20.59
C ARG A 262 7.00 -5.62 -19.49
N ILE A 263 6.33 -5.63 -18.35
CA ILE A 263 6.84 -6.25 -17.12
C ILE A 263 5.85 -7.31 -16.67
N LEU A 264 6.33 -8.54 -16.49
CA LEU A 264 5.56 -9.62 -15.86
C LEU A 264 5.92 -9.69 -14.38
N ASP A 265 4.93 -9.52 -13.50
CA ASP A 265 5.04 -9.67 -12.06
C ASP A 265 4.42 -11.02 -11.65
N VAL A 266 5.26 -11.99 -11.31
CA VAL A 266 4.82 -13.34 -10.91
C VAL A 266 4.66 -13.37 -9.40
N GLY A 267 3.48 -13.77 -8.93
CA GLY A 267 3.09 -13.61 -7.53
C GLY A 267 2.80 -12.17 -7.19
N CYS A 268 2.14 -11.43 -8.10
CA CYS A 268 2.01 -9.98 -7.99
C CYS A 268 1.15 -9.51 -6.80
N GLY A 269 0.47 -10.42 -6.10
CA GLY A 269 -0.49 -10.07 -5.06
C GLY A 269 -1.57 -9.14 -5.62
N ALA A 270 -1.88 -8.08 -4.90
CA ALA A 270 -2.79 -7.03 -5.35
C ALA A 270 -2.11 -5.99 -6.23
N GLY A 271 -0.85 -6.21 -6.63
CA GLY A 271 -0.13 -5.39 -7.60
C GLY A 271 0.66 -4.21 -7.03
N ALA A 272 0.93 -4.20 -5.72
CA ALA A 272 1.57 -3.07 -5.03
C ALA A 272 2.93 -2.68 -5.62
N THR A 273 3.80 -3.67 -5.86
CA THR A 273 5.12 -3.46 -6.47
C THR A 273 5.01 -2.96 -7.91
N GLY A 274 4.09 -3.53 -8.70
CA GLY A 274 3.80 -3.02 -10.03
C GLY A 274 3.33 -1.56 -10.04
N LEU A 275 2.48 -1.15 -9.10
CA LEU A 275 2.09 0.27 -9.00
C LEU A 275 3.28 1.18 -8.69
N GLU A 276 4.23 0.76 -7.84
CA GLU A 276 5.48 1.50 -7.65
C GLU A 276 6.26 1.64 -8.96
N LEU A 277 6.29 0.61 -9.80
CA LEU A 277 6.89 0.69 -11.13
C LEU A 277 6.17 1.67 -12.04
N GLN A 278 4.84 1.61 -12.14
CA GLN A 278 4.05 2.53 -12.97
C GLN A 278 4.14 3.99 -12.50
N ASN A 279 4.25 4.21 -11.19
CA ASN A 279 4.49 5.55 -10.63
C ASN A 279 5.89 6.08 -10.98
N ARG A 280 6.83 5.17 -11.24
CA ARG A 280 8.25 5.46 -11.45
C ARG A 280 8.64 5.57 -12.93
N GLN A 281 7.99 4.80 -13.80
CA GLN A 281 8.26 4.75 -15.24
C GLN A 281 7.00 4.38 -16.04
N PRO A 282 6.89 4.81 -17.31
CA PRO A 282 5.84 4.32 -18.20
C PRO A 282 6.04 2.83 -18.50
N CYS A 283 5.14 1.98 -18.00
CA CYS A 283 5.15 0.55 -18.28
C CYS A 283 3.74 -0.07 -18.25
N GLU A 284 3.60 -1.15 -19.04
CA GLU A 284 2.51 -2.10 -19.03
C GLU A 284 2.86 -3.24 -18.05
N LEU A 285 1.92 -3.54 -17.16
CA LEU A 285 2.08 -4.58 -16.15
C LEU A 285 1.22 -5.79 -16.50
N TYR A 286 1.80 -6.96 -16.38
CA TYR A 286 1.16 -8.25 -16.56
C TYR A 286 1.40 -9.08 -15.30
N GLY A 287 0.40 -9.82 -14.84
CA GLY A 287 0.44 -10.51 -13.55
C GLY A 287 0.16 -12.00 -13.66
N ILE A 288 0.74 -12.77 -12.73
CA ILE A 288 0.29 -14.13 -12.40
C ILE A 288 0.08 -14.17 -10.91
N GLU A 289 -1.11 -14.53 -10.45
CA GLU A 289 -1.42 -14.55 -9.02
C GLU A 289 -2.38 -15.69 -8.69
N LEU A 290 -2.00 -16.56 -7.77
CA LEU A 290 -2.78 -17.74 -7.42
C LEU A 290 -4.03 -17.38 -6.60
N HIS A 291 -3.92 -16.36 -5.73
CA HIS A 291 -4.99 -15.96 -4.82
C HIS A 291 -6.09 -15.15 -5.56
N PRO A 292 -7.34 -15.65 -5.61
CA PRO A 292 -8.40 -15.03 -6.43
C PRO A 292 -8.68 -13.56 -6.10
N LEU A 293 -8.72 -13.22 -4.81
CA LEU A 293 -8.99 -11.85 -4.35
C LEU A 293 -7.89 -10.87 -4.78
N ALA A 294 -6.63 -11.32 -4.69
CA ALA A 294 -5.46 -10.51 -5.00
C ALA A 294 -5.35 -10.32 -6.51
N ALA A 295 -5.50 -11.41 -7.27
CA ALA A 295 -5.56 -11.39 -8.72
C ALA A 295 -6.66 -10.45 -9.24
N GLN A 296 -7.85 -10.48 -8.64
CA GLN A 296 -8.96 -9.61 -9.03
C GLN A 296 -8.67 -8.13 -8.76
N ALA A 297 -8.05 -7.79 -7.63
CA ALA A 297 -7.65 -6.41 -7.34
C ALA A 297 -6.56 -5.91 -8.31
N ALA A 298 -5.57 -6.76 -8.63
CA ALA A 298 -4.50 -6.45 -9.59
C ALA A 298 -5.05 -6.16 -11.00
N LYS A 299 -6.08 -6.89 -11.45
CA LYS A 299 -6.75 -6.65 -12.76
C LYS A 299 -7.28 -5.23 -12.94
N GLY A 300 -7.56 -4.50 -11.85
CA GLY A 300 -8.01 -3.11 -11.93
C GLY A 300 -6.93 -2.15 -12.48
N HIS A 301 -5.66 -2.55 -12.44
CA HIS A 301 -4.56 -1.66 -12.80
C HIS A 301 -3.43 -2.30 -13.63
N TYR A 302 -3.52 -3.61 -13.89
CA TYR A 302 -2.67 -4.37 -14.80
C TYR A 302 -3.37 -4.53 -16.16
N GLU A 303 -2.59 -4.70 -17.22
CA GLU A 303 -3.12 -5.00 -18.56
C GLU A 303 -3.78 -6.38 -18.60
N ALA A 304 -3.19 -7.36 -17.91
CA ALA A 304 -3.77 -8.68 -17.71
C ALA A 304 -3.21 -9.35 -16.46
N VAL A 305 -4.05 -10.15 -15.79
CA VAL A 305 -3.62 -11.00 -14.66
C VAL A 305 -4.18 -12.40 -14.85
N LEU A 306 -3.30 -13.39 -14.86
CA LEU A 306 -3.65 -14.81 -14.93
C LEU A 306 -3.79 -15.35 -13.52
N GLN A 307 -4.98 -15.87 -13.19
CA GLN A 307 -5.22 -16.51 -11.90
C GLN A 307 -4.88 -18.01 -11.98
N GLU A 308 -3.59 -18.32 -12.04
CA GLU A 308 -3.09 -19.66 -12.32
C GLU A 308 -1.83 -20.00 -11.52
N ASP A 309 -1.54 -21.30 -11.43
CA ASP A 309 -0.28 -21.80 -10.91
C ASP A 309 0.84 -21.57 -11.93
N VAL A 310 1.89 -20.85 -11.52
CA VAL A 310 3.06 -20.52 -12.35
C VAL A 310 3.75 -21.76 -12.92
N GLU A 311 3.72 -22.90 -12.23
CA GLU A 311 4.34 -24.14 -12.72
C GLU A 311 3.51 -24.80 -13.84
N LYS A 312 2.24 -24.40 -14.02
CA LYS A 312 1.30 -25.03 -14.95
C LYS A 312 0.86 -24.13 -16.10
N VAL A 313 0.96 -22.82 -15.93
CA VAL A 313 0.43 -21.85 -16.88
C VAL A 313 1.29 -21.77 -18.14
N LYS A 314 0.63 -21.75 -19.30
CA LYS A 314 1.24 -21.35 -20.57
C LYS A 314 0.83 -19.92 -20.86
N LEU A 315 1.79 -19.01 -20.92
CA LEU A 315 1.48 -17.60 -21.12
C LEU A 315 0.89 -17.37 -22.52
N PRO A 316 -0.18 -16.56 -22.64
CA PRO A 316 -0.82 -16.24 -23.92
C PRO A 316 -0.07 -15.13 -24.68
N TYR A 317 1.26 -15.11 -24.58
CA TYR A 317 2.13 -14.09 -25.18
C TYR A 317 3.17 -14.75 -26.08
N PRO A 318 3.64 -14.06 -27.14
CA PRO A 318 4.71 -14.59 -27.98
C PRO A 318 6.05 -14.64 -27.23
N GLU A 319 7.01 -15.38 -27.79
CA GLU A 319 8.39 -15.33 -27.34
C GLU A 319 8.94 -13.90 -27.41
N GLY A 320 9.81 -13.55 -26.47
CA GLY A 320 10.43 -12.22 -26.42
C GLY A 320 9.50 -11.05 -26.07
N PHE A 321 8.31 -11.32 -25.52
CA PHE A 321 7.32 -10.30 -25.22
C PHE A 321 7.68 -9.39 -24.03
N PHE A 322 8.29 -9.92 -22.97
CA PHE A 322 8.58 -9.15 -21.76
C PHE A 322 10.00 -8.59 -21.75
N ASP A 323 10.14 -7.33 -21.36
CA ASP A 323 11.44 -6.70 -21.16
C ASP A 323 12.01 -7.08 -19.77
N CYS A 324 11.12 -7.31 -18.80
CA CYS A 324 11.49 -7.76 -17.46
C CYS A 324 10.46 -8.76 -16.90
N ILE A 325 10.93 -9.78 -16.18
CA ILE A 325 10.09 -10.68 -15.38
C ILE A 325 10.54 -10.61 -13.92
N ILE A 326 9.60 -10.47 -13.00
CA ILE A 326 9.82 -10.35 -11.57
C ILE A 326 9.35 -11.65 -10.88
N PHE A 327 10.22 -12.21 -10.03
CA PHE A 327 9.90 -13.28 -9.10
C PHE A 327 10.28 -12.85 -7.68
N ALA A 328 9.40 -12.11 -7.01
CA ALA A 328 9.65 -11.61 -5.66
C ALA A 328 9.07 -12.59 -4.62
N ASP A 329 9.93 -13.40 -4.00
CA ASP A 329 9.58 -14.42 -3.00
C ASP A 329 8.60 -15.49 -3.52
N ILE A 330 8.93 -16.06 -4.69
CA ILE A 330 8.13 -17.10 -5.32
C ILE A 330 8.92 -18.38 -5.58
N LEU A 331 10.17 -18.28 -6.02
CA LEU A 331 10.93 -19.44 -6.54
C LEU A 331 11.20 -20.50 -5.44
N GLU A 332 11.31 -20.09 -4.19
CA GLU A 332 11.48 -20.94 -3.01
C GLU A 332 10.23 -21.78 -2.68
N HIS A 333 9.05 -21.36 -3.14
CA HIS A 333 7.78 -22.07 -2.97
C HIS A 333 7.52 -23.10 -4.09
N LEU A 334 8.32 -23.09 -5.16
CA LEU A 334 8.10 -23.94 -6.34
C LEU A 334 8.71 -25.33 -6.20
N LYS A 335 8.11 -26.32 -6.87
CA LYS A 335 8.68 -27.67 -6.94
C LYS A 335 9.90 -27.69 -7.85
N ASP A 336 9.85 -27.00 -8.98
CA ASP A 336 10.97 -26.94 -9.92
C ASP A 336 11.20 -25.49 -10.41
N PRO A 337 11.81 -24.62 -9.58
CA PRO A 337 12.06 -23.25 -9.97
C PRO A 337 13.04 -23.13 -11.15
N TRP A 338 13.94 -24.09 -11.34
CA TRP A 338 14.86 -24.11 -12.49
C TRP A 338 14.09 -24.23 -13.80
N ARG A 339 13.14 -25.16 -13.88
CA ARG A 339 12.29 -25.33 -15.05
C ARG A 339 11.40 -24.10 -15.30
N VAL A 340 10.93 -23.43 -14.25
CA VAL A 340 10.17 -22.18 -14.39
C VAL A 340 11.06 -21.09 -14.98
N ILE A 341 12.28 -20.89 -14.49
CA ILE A 341 13.22 -19.93 -15.08
C ILE A 341 13.52 -20.26 -16.55
N GLU A 342 13.81 -21.53 -16.87
CA GLU A 342 14.05 -21.98 -18.24
C GLU A 342 12.85 -21.66 -19.15
N THR A 343 11.65 -22.04 -18.73
CA THR A 343 10.41 -21.82 -19.49
C THR A 343 10.15 -20.32 -19.70
N TYR A 344 10.27 -19.52 -18.63
CA TYR A 344 9.94 -18.11 -18.66
C TYR A 344 10.98 -17.27 -19.41
N SER A 345 12.22 -17.77 -19.51
CA SER A 345 13.28 -17.15 -20.31
C SER A 345 12.92 -17.03 -21.80
N SER A 346 12.05 -17.90 -22.33
CA SER A 346 11.58 -17.82 -23.72
C SER A 346 10.70 -16.60 -23.99
N TYR A 347 9.97 -16.12 -22.97
CA TYR A 347 9.13 -14.93 -23.07
C TYR A 347 9.92 -13.63 -22.82
N LEU A 348 11.18 -13.70 -22.38
CA LEU A 348 12.05 -12.53 -22.26
C LEU A 348 12.59 -12.09 -23.61
N SER A 349 12.51 -10.78 -23.87
CA SER A 349 13.10 -10.13 -25.04
C SER A 349 14.60 -10.41 -25.13
N PRO A 350 15.22 -10.24 -26.31
CA PRO A 350 16.68 -10.14 -26.40
C PRO A 350 17.16 -9.05 -25.44
N ALA A 351 18.14 -9.37 -24.59
CA ALA A 351 18.61 -8.53 -23.48
C ALA A 351 17.57 -8.20 -22.37
N GLY A 352 16.46 -8.94 -22.29
CA GLY A 352 15.51 -8.83 -21.18
C GLY A 352 16.12 -9.31 -19.86
N SER A 353 15.54 -8.86 -18.74
CA SER A 353 16.06 -9.17 -17.40
C SER A 353 15.08 -9.96 -16.54
N ILE A 354 15.62 -10.78 -15.63
CA ILE A 354 14.88 -11.31 -14.49
C ILE A 354 15.33 -10.58 -13.23
N VAL A 355 14.35 -10.17 -12.41
CA VAL A 355 14.56 -9.68 -11.05
C VAL A 355 13.97 -10.67 -10.08
N CYS A 356 14.69 -11.04 -9.02
CA CYS A 356 14.14 -11.87 -7.97
C CYS A 356 14.61 -11.50 -6.56
N SER A 357 13.79 -11.84 -5.56
CA SER A 357 14.21 -11.97 -4.17
C SER A 357 14.10 -13.41 -3.73
N ILE A 358 15.08 -13.85 -2.94
CA ILE A 358 15.14 -15.20 -2.40
C ILE A 358 15.58 -15.15 -0.94
N PRO A 359 14.84 -15.77 -0.01
CA PRO A 359 15.25 -15.93 1.38
C PRO A 359 16.57 -16.69 1.49
N ASN A 360 17.46 -16.21 2.36
CA ASN A 360 18.73 -16.87 2.60
C ASN A 360 18.65 -17.86 3.76
N ILE A 361 18.71 -19.16 3.49
CA ILE A 361 18.64 -20.19 4.55
C ILE A 361 19.84 -20.16 5.52
N SER A 362 20.94 -19.50 5.13
CA SER A 362 22.10 -19.34 6.01
C SER A 362 21.93 -18.21 7.03
N HIS A 363 20.83 -17.46 7.01
CA HIS A 363 20.55 -16.40 7.98
C HIS A 363 20.47 -16.96 9.41
N ALA A 364 20.84 -16.15 10.40
CA ALA A 364 20.90 -16.56 11.81
C ALA A 364 19.55 -17.07 12.36
N GLU A 365 18.42 -16.54 11.88
CA GLU A 365 17.08 -16.98 12.30
C GLU A 365 16.75 -18.43 11.90
N ALA A 366 17.41 -18.98 10.88
CA ALA A 366 17.27 -20.38 10.52
C ALA A 366 18.45 -21.21 11.07
N LEU A 367 19.68 -20.69 10.90
CA LEU A 367 20.89 -21.41 11.25
C LEU A 367 21.05 -21.64 12.76
N PHE A 368 20.81 -20.63 13.58
CA PHE A 368 21.06 -20.74 15.02
C PHE A 368 20.05 -21.65 15.74
N PRO A 369 18.73 -21.55 15.48
CA PRO A 369 17.77 -22.54 15.99
C PRO A 369 18.09 -23.97 15.55
N LEU A 370 18.53 -24.17 14.30
CA LEU A 370 18.95 -25.48 13.81
C LEU A 370 20.08 -26.10 14.64
N LEU A 371 21.06 -25.30 15.06
CA LEU A 371 22.15 -25.76 15.94
C LEU A 371 21.65 -26.18 17.33
N LEU A 372 20.52 -25.63 17.77
CA LEU A 372 19.84 -26.01 19.01
C LEU A 372 18.88 -27.21 18.82
N GLY A 373 18.75 -27.73 17.59
CA GLY A 373 17.80 -28.78 17.24
C GLY A 373 16.37 -28.29 17.04
N ASP A 374 16.15 -26.98 16.95
CA ASP A 374 14.85 -26.37 16.66
C ASP A 374 14.70 -26.09 15.16
N TRP A 375 13.83 -26.85 14.51
CA TRP A 375 13.44 -26.68 13.10
C TRP A 375 11.94 -26.43 12.97
N THR A 376 11.38 -25.64 13.87
CA THR A 376 9.95 -25.32 13.89
C THR A 376 9.60 -24.39 12.73
N TYR A 377 8.79 -24.91 11.79
CA TYR A 377 8.24 -24.12 10.70
C TYR A 377 7.32 -22.99 11.20
N ARG A 378 7.27 -21.91 10.44
CA ARG A 378 6.50 -20.69 10.72
C ARG A 378 5.42 -20.47 9.66
N ASP A 379 4.58 -19.46 9.87
CA ASP A 379 3.58 -18.99 8.90
C ASP A 379 4.11 -17.90 7.96
N ALA A 380 5.35 -17.44 8.19
CA ALA A 380 6.06 -16.47 7.36
C ALA A 380 7.58 -16.53 7.64
N GLY A 381 8.38 -15.91 6.78
CA GLY A 381 9.83 -15.76 6.93
C GLY A 381 10.63 -16.92 6.37
N ILE A 382 11.90 -17.06 6.76
CA ILE A 382 12.83 -18.01 6.11
C ILE A 382 12.40 -19.47 6.28
N LEU A 383 11.81 -19.81 7.43
CA LEU A 383 11.26 -21.13 7.74
C LEU A 383 9.74 -21.20 7.52
N ASP A 384 9.20 -20.42 6.59
CA ASP A 384 7.82 -20.57 6.15
C ASP A 384 7.56 -22.03 5.76
N ARG A 385 6.47 -22.60 6.31
CA ARG A 385 6.06 -23.99 6.06
C ARG A 385 5.78 -24.33 4.60
N THR A 386 5.61 -23.31 3.76
CA THR A 386 5.34 -23.46 2.33
C THR A 386 6.60 -23.45 1.48
N HIS A 387 7.78 -23.13 2.04
CA HIS A 387 9.06 -23.23 1.31
C HIS A 387 9.40 -24.69 0.98
N LEU A 388 9.69 -24.95 -0.30
CA LEU A 388 10.11 -26.25 -0.82
C LEU A 388 11.59 -26.29 -1.16
N ARG A 389 12.21 -25.12 -1.39
CA ARG A 389 13.60 -24.96 -1.81
C ARG A 389 14.28 -23.91 -0.94
N PHE A 390 15.58 -24.09 -0.73
CA PHE A 390 16.39 -23.25 0.14
C PHE A 390 17.68 -22.86 -0.57
N PHE A 391 18.04 -21.58 -0.51
CA PHE A 391 19.18 -21.02 -1.22
C PHE A 391 20.08 -20.22 -0.29
N THR A 392 21.33 -20.08 -0.69
CA THR A 392 22.33 -19.19 -0.09
C THR A 392 22.84 -18.20 -1.14
N PRO A 393 23.60 -17.16 -0.76
CA PRO A 393 24.19 -16.23 -1.73
C PRO A 393 25.03 -16.89 -2.82
N GLN A 394 25.56 -18.09 -2.56
CA GLN A 394 26.29 -18.90 -3.53
C GLN A 394 25.34 -19.72 -4.41
N THR A 395 24.40 -20.45 -3.80
CA THR A 395 23.59 -21.44 -4.52
C THR A 395 22.42 -20.82 -5.28
N VAL A 396 22.04 -19.57 -4.96
CA VAL A 396 20.99 -18.85 -5.71
C VAL A 396 21.33 -18.72 -7.20
N ARG A 397 22.61 -18.65 -7.56
CA ARG A 397 23.06 -18.57 -8.96
C ARG A 397 22.73 -19.83 -9.76
N THR A 398 22.53 -20.97 -9.09
CA THR A 398 22.14 -22.22 -9.77
C THR A 398 20.79 -22.10 -10.47
N LEU A 399 19.94 -21.14 -10.07
CA LEU A 399 18.66 -20.83 -10.74
C LEU A 399 18.87 -20.25 -12.14
N PHE A 400 20.05 -19.70 -12.43
CA PHE A 400 20.34 -18.93 -13.64
C PHE A 400 21.60 -19.50 -14.33
N PRO A 401 21.45 -20.42 -15.29
CA PRO A 401 22.60 -21.00 -16.00
C PRO A 401 23.45 -19.92 -16.70
N GLU A 402 24.77 -19.96 -16.52
CA GLU A 402 25.71 -18.93 -17.01
C GLU A 402 25.76 -18.82 -18.54
N GLU A 403 25.38 -19.89 -19.24
CA GLU A 403 25.23 -19.92 -20.69
C GLU A 403 24.01 -19.13 -21.19
N THR A 404 23.03 -18.86 -20.32
CA THR A 404 21.76 -18.20 -20.65
C THR A 404 21.61 -16.83 -19.98
N PHE A 405 22.23 -16.64 -18.82
CA PHE A 405 22.07 -15.43 -18.02
C PHE A 405 23.40 -14.92 -17.49
N ASP A 406 23.53 -13.59 -17.46
CA ASP A 406 24.62 -12.87 -16.80
C ASP A 406 24.09 -12.14 -15.56
N VAL A 407 24.76 -12.31 -14.42
CA VAL A 407 24.37 -11.66 -13.17
C VAL A 407 24.88 -10.22 -13.18
N LYS A 408 23.97 -9.25 -13.32
CA LYS A 408 24.32 -7.83 -13.40
C LYS A 408 24.36 -7.13 -12.06
N LYS A 409 23.46 -7.50 -11.15
CA LYS A 409 23.40 -6.96 -9.80
C LYS A 409 23.01 -8.06 -8.82
N GLN A 410 23.75 -8.13 -7.72
CA GLN A 410 23.43 -8.96 -6.56
C GLN A 410 23.57 -8.08 -5.33
N SER A 411 22.47 -7.86 -4.62
CA SER A 411 22.39 -7.05 -3.41
C SER A 411 21.63 -7.80 -2.32
N TYR A 412 21.61 -7.24 -1.11
CA TYR A 412 21.08 -7.94 0.06
C TYR A 412 20.22 -7.02 0.91
N THR A 413 19.19 -7.60 1.54
CA THR A 413 18.53 -7.00 2.70
C THR A 413 19.06 -7.63 3.97
N TYR A 414 19.04 -6.85 5.06
CA TYR A 414 19.56 -7.28 6.35
C TYR A 414 18.48 -7.10 7.41
N VAL A 415 18.38 -8.06 8.33
CA VAL A 415 17.56 -7.97 9.53
C VAL A 415 18.49 -7.98 10.74
N HIS A 416 18.04 -7.39 11.85
CA HIS A 416 18.81 -7.37 13.08
C HIS A 416 19.03 -8.80 13.60
N VAL A 417 20.28 -9.13 13.95
CA VAL A 417 20.67 -10.40 14.57
C VAL A 417 21.27 -10.10 15.94
N ASP A 418 20.84 -10.82 16.98
CA ASP A 418 21.34 -10.70 18.35
C ASP A 418 22.89 -10.76 18.37
N GLU A 419 23.50 -9.82 19.08
CA GLU A 419 24.96 -9.66 19.12
C GLU A 419 25.68 -10.92 19.63
N ARG A 420 25.10 -11.65 20.57
CA ARG A 420 25.69 -12.90 21.09
C ARG A 420 25.70 -13.99 20.03
N VAL A 421 24.66 -14.04 19.19
CA VAL A 421 24.60 -14.98 18.05
C VAL A 421 25.67 -14.60 17.02
N GLN A 422 25.86 -13.31 16.75
CA GLN A 422 26.92 -12.86 15.84
C GLN A 422 28.33 -13.23 16.36
N LEU A 423 28.62 -12.95 17.63
CA LEU A 423 29.90 -13.30 18.27
C LEU A 423 30.14 -14.81 18.27
N PHE A 424 29.11 -15.59 18.56
CA PHE A 424 29.17 -17.04 18.50
C PHE A 424 29.54 -17.55 17.09
N LEU A 425 28.90 -17.03 16.04
CA LEU A 425 29.20 -17.42 14.67
C LEU A 425 30.61 -16.98 14.23
N GLN A 426 31.10 -15.85 14.74
CA GLN A 426 32.49 -15.42 14.53
C GLN A 426 33.50 -16.39 15.16
N GLU A 427 33.28 -16.81 16.40
CA GLU A 427 34.15 -17.78 17.07
C GLU A 427 34.11 -19.15 16.40
N ILE A 428 32.93 -19.63 15.98
CA ILE A 428 32.82 -20.86 15.16
C ILE A 428 33.64 -20.73 13.89
N THR A 429 33.55 -19.59 13.21
CA THR A 429 34.29 -19.36 11.96
C THR A 429 35.81 -19.41 12.21
N ARG A 430 36.28 -18.78 13.30
CA ARG A 430 37.70 -18.81 13.70
C ARG A 430 38.18 -20.22 14.04
N MET A 431 37.36 -21.00 14.74
CA MET A 431 37.65 -22.42 15.03
C MET A 431 37.67 -23.27 13.76
N ALA A 432 36.70 -23.10 12.87
CA ALA A 432 36.65 -23.82 11.61
C ALA A 432 37.89 -23.54 10.75
N GLN A 433 38.34 -22.28 10.70
CA GLN A 433 39.56 -21.88 9.99
C GLN A 433 40.83 -22.49 10.59
N SER A 434 40.95 -22.58 11.92
CA SER A 434 42.11 -23.22 12.56
C SER A 434 42.19 -24.72 12.25
N MET A 435 41.03 -25.33 11.93
CA MET A 435 40.90 -26.70 11.45
C MET A 435 40.97 -26.84 9.92
N GLN A 436 41.30 -25.77 9.19
CA GLN A 436 41.41 -25.72 7.73
C GLN A 436 40.09 -25.96 6.95
N PHE A 437 38.94 -25.76 7.60
CA PHE A 437 37.66 -25.74 6.87
C PHE A 437 37.51 -24.42 6.10
N PRO A 438 36.95 -24.44 4.87
CA PRO A 438 36.80 -23.26 4.01
C PRO A 438 35.61 -22.38 4.43
N VAL A 439 35.51 -22.03 5.72
CA VAL A 439 34.45 -21.17 6.27
C VAL A 439 35.00 -19.77 6.46
N THR A 440 34.65 -18.85 5.57
CA THR A 440 35.14 -17.46 5.63
C THR A 440 34.03 -16.42 5.68
N GLN A 441 32.83 -16.76 5.21
CA GLN A 441 31.74 -15.80 5.03
C GLN A 441 30.55 -16.01 5.97
N LEU A 442 30.60 -17.02 6.85
CA LEU A 442 29.46 -17.39 7.70
C LEU A 442 28.89 -16.22 8.53
N PRO A 443 29.69 -15.39 9.23
CA PRO A 443 29.14 -14.31 10.05
C PRO A 443 28.50 -13.18 9.22
N GLU A 444 28.98 -12.96 8.00
CA GLU A 444 28.41 -11.96 7.10
C GLU A 444 27.11 -12.49 6.48
N GLN A 445 27.14 -13.72 5.97
CA GLN A 445 25.97 -14.36 5.38
C GLN A 445 24.84 -14.58 6.38
N SER A 446 25.15 -14.84 7.64
CA SER A 446 24.13 -15.01 8.67
C SER A 446 23.32 -13.75 8.97
N ARG A 447 23.74 -12.59 8.46
CA ARG A 447 23.02 -11.32 8.57
C ARG A 447 22.22 -10.97 7.32
N ILE A 448 22.49 -11.63 6.20
CA ILE A 448 21.75 -11.47 4.95
C ILE A 448 20.41 -12.17 5.09
N TYR A 449 19.33 -11.41 5.08
CA TYR A 449 17.97 -11.92 5.22
C TYR A 449 17.42 -12.37 3.85
N GLN A 450 17.44 -11.47 2.87
CA GLN A 450 17.12 -11.80 1.49
C GLN A 450 18.26 -11.45 0.53
N ILE A 451 18.32 -12.25 -0.52
CA ILE A 451 19.21 -12.05 -1.66
C ILE A 451 18.37 -11.49 -2.80
N LEU A 452 18.78 -10.34 -3.31
CA LEU A 452 18.13 -9.67 -4.43
C LEU A 452 19.03 -9.77 -5.65
N LEU A 453 18.51 -10.28 -6.77
CA LEU A 453 19.28 -10.41 -8.01
C LEU A 453 18.59 -9.71 -9.18
N ARG A 454 19.42 -9.14 -10.06
CA ARG A 454 19.06 -8.84 -11.44
C ARG A 454 20.00 -9.59 -12.36
N VAL A 455 19.43 -10.44 -13.20
CA VAL A 455 20.14 -11.17 -14.26
C VAL A 455 19.62 -10.72 -15.61
N GLU A 456 20.48 -10.70 -16.62
CA GLU A 456 20.13 -10.34 -18.00
C GLU A 456 20.40 -11.51 -18.93
N LYS A 457 19.53 -11.71 -19.92
CA LYS A 457 19.64 -12.80 -20.88
C LYS A 457 20.84 -12.60 -21.81
N THR A 458 21.73 -13.59 -21.89
CA THR A 458 22.92 -13.57 -22.75
C THR A 458 22.56 -14.00 -24.16
N ARG A 459 21.99 -13.07 -24.94
CA ARG A 459 21.51 -13.19 -26.33
C ARG A 459 20.09 -13.71 -26.48
#